data_AF-A0A4R6SX92-F1
#
_entry.id   AF-A0A4R6SX92-F1
#
_cell.length_a   1.000
_cell.length_b   1.000
_cell.length_c   1.000
_cell.angle_alpha   90.00
_cell.angle_beta   90.00
_cell.angle_gamma   90.00
#
_symmetry.space_group_name_H-M   'P 1'
#
loop_
_entity.id
_entity.type
_entity.pdbx_description
1 polymer ?
#
loop_
_entity_poly.entity_id
_entity_poly.type
_entity_poly.pdbx_seq_one_letter_code
_entity_poly.pdbx_strand_id
1 'polypeptide(L)'
;MEFNYSINTNRSFANSLFHTFVVLAMMVLPNPTFGQKSLAKKAFVLNCKQAEKKWKLLSFEGYKVNYFFLNNSYKETDSNGVDSFTGTVLMDIDKNTIDSLTGIKMCYLISKKLGLEEFTVFRTCQAYKIYISSTGYKNEDEKTYLINNYFGTYIRPLKKD
;
A
#
# COMPACT_ATOMS: atom_id res chain seq x y z
N MET A 1 29.50 60.36 60.67
CA MET A 1 28.51 59.44 60.08
C MET A 1 28.01 60.09 58.82
N GLU A 2 28.25 59.47 57.66
CA GLU A 2 27.39 59.53 56.48
C GLU A 2 27.87 58.42 55.53
N PHE A 3 26.94 57.56 55.15
CA PHE A 3 27.17 56.32 54.39
C PHE A 3 27.16 56.63 52.89
N ASN A 4 28.21 56.22 52.17
CA ASN A 4 28.19 56.12 50.71
C ASN A 4 28.01 54.65 50.32
N TYR A 5 26.79 54.29 49.91
CA TYR A 5 26.53 53.08 49.13
C TYR A 5 26.67 53.41 47.65
N SER A 6 27.59 52.75 46.94
CA SER A 6 27.54 52.69 45.47
C SER A 6 27.32 51.25 45.02
N ILE A 7 26.28 51.13 44.21
CA ILE A 7 25.64 49.92 43.73
C ILE A 7 26.39 49.46 42.47
N ASN A 8 26.79 48.19 42.42
CA ASN A 8 27.28 47.58 41.18
C ASN A 8 26.58 46.23 40.94
N THR A 9 25.27 46.30 40.69
CA THR A 9 24.38 45.14 40.44
C THR A 9 24.04 44.90 38.96
N ASN A 10 24.66 45.66 38.04
CA ASN A 10 24.23 45.66 36.63
C ASN A 10 24.73 44.51 35.74
N ARG A 11 25.64 43.64 36.21
CA ARG A 11 26.10 42.49 35.39
C ARG A 11 25.35 41.17 35.61
N SER A 12 24.76 40.97 36.79
CA SER A 12 24.09 39.70 37.13
C SER A 12 22.67 39.60 36.54
N PHE A 13 21.93 40.72 36.52
CA PHE A 13 20.56 40.75 36.00
C PHE A 13 20.46 40.55 34.48
N ALA A 14 21.40 41.11 33.71
CA ALA A 14 21.39 40.99 32.25
C ALA A 14 21.58 39.54 31.78
N ASN A 15 22.45 38.76 32.45
CA ASN A 15 22.68 37.36 32.11
C ASN A 15 21.49 36.45 32.48
N SER A 16 20.79 36.76 33.58
CA SER A 16 19.58 36.03 34.00
C SER A 16 18.41 36.23 33.02
N LEU A 17 18.17 37.48 32.59
CA LEU A 17 17.12 37.79 31.61
C LEU A 17 17.41 37.18 30.24
N PHE A 18 18.67 37.20 29.79
CA PHE A 18 19.06 36.58 28.53
C PHE A 18 18.88 35.06 28.55
N HIS A 19 19.24 34.39 29.65
CA HIS A 19 19.01 32.96 29.82
C HIS A 19 17.51 32.61 29.80
N THR A 20 16.69 33.41 30.48
CA THR A 20 15.24 33.16 30.53
C THR A 20 14.60 33.35 29.15
N PHE A 21 15.04 34.35 28.38
CA PHE A 21 14.57 34.57 27.00
C PHE A 21 15.00 33.47 26.03
N VAL A 22 16.23 32.95 26.16
CA VAL A 22 16.72 31.85 25.31
C VAL A 22 15.97 30.54 25.60
N VAL A 23 15.66 30.26 26.87
CA VAL A 23 14.88 29.07 27.26
C VAL A 23 13.44 29.18 26.77
N LEU A 24 12.82 30.36 26.86
CA LEU A 24 11.46 30.58 26.34
C LEU A 24 11.42 30.48 24.80
N ALA A 25 12.43 31.00 24.10
CA ALA A 25 12.52 30.94 22.63
C ALA A 25 12.70 29.51 22.10
N MET A 26 13.38 28.62 22.84
CA MET A 26 13.51 27.21 22.46
C MET A 26 12.21 26.42 22.64
N MET A 27 11.30 26.84 23.54
CA MET A 27 10.00 26.19 23.74
C MET A 27 8.94 26.57 22.70
N VAL A 28 9.18 27.61 21.89
CA VAL A 28 8.26 28.06 20.82
C VAL A 28 8.57 27.40 19.48
N LEU A 29 9.63 26.59 19.38
CA LEU A 29 9.88 25.83 18.17
C LEU A 29 8.77 24.77 18.01
N PRO A 30 7.96 24.84 16.94
CA PRO A 30 6.94 23.83 16.71
C PRO A 30 7.66 22.49 16.56
N ASN A 31 7.31 21.53 17.41
CA ASN A 31 7.81 20.17 17.28
C ASN A 31 7.53 19.72 15.84
N PRO A 32 8.55 19.37 15.04
CA PRO A 32 8.31 18.86 13.70
C PRO A 32 7.45 17.61 13.85
N THR A 33 6.20 17.72 13.41
CA THR A 33 5.30 16.57 13.34
C THR A 33 5.77 15.72 12.17
N PHE A 34 6.63 14.74 12.48
CA PHE A 34 7.02 13.74 11.51
C PHE A 34 5.83 12.83 11.22
N GLY A 35 5.06 13.18 10.19
CA GLY A 35 4.04 12.30 9.65
C GLY A 35 4.72 11.07 9.04
N GLN A 36 4.44 9.88 9.57
CA GLN A 36 4.89 8.63 8.97
C GLN A 36 4.21 8.45 7.61
N LYS A 37 4.91 8.77 6.52
CA LYS A 37 4.42 8.49 5.17
C LYS A 37 4.56 6.99 4.94
N SER A 38 3.48 6.24 5.14
CA SER A 38 3.43 4.78 4.96
C SER A 38 4.17 4.34 3.68
N LEU A 39 5.22 3.54 3.87
CA LEU A 39 6.04 2.96 2.79
C LEU A 39 5.16 2.12 1.84
N ALA A 40 4.16 1.45 2.40
CA ALA A 40 3.17 0.66 1.67
C ALA A 40 2.35 1.50 0.68
N LYS A 41 2.00 2.75 1.03
CA LYS A 41 1.29 3.66 0.11
C LYS A 41 2.16 4.05 -1.09
N LYS A 42 3.47 4.24 -0.90
CA LYS A 42 4.40 4.52 -2.01
C LYS A 42 4.60 3.29 -2.91
N ALA A 43 4.80 2.12 -2.32
CA ALA A 43 4.92 0.85 -3.05
C ALA A 43 3.66 0.56 -3.89
N PHE A 44 2.48 0.74 -3.30
CA PHE A 44 1.19 0.62 -4.00
C PHE A 44 1.11 1.55 -5.24
N VAL A 45 1.41 2.84 -5.06
CA VAL A 45 1.32 3.83 -6.16
C VAL A 45 2.30 3.50 -7.29
N LEU A 46 3.50 3.02 -6.96
CA LEU A 46 4.50 2.63 -7.95
C LEU A 46 4.04 1.40 -8.76
N ASN A 47 3.53 0.36 -8.10
CA ASN A 47 3.09 -0.86 -8.78
C ASN A 47 1.88 -0.59 -9.67
N CYS A 48 0.96 0.26 -9.23
CA CYS A 48 -0.20 0.66 -10.02
C CYS A 48 0.14 1.53 -11.24
N LYS A 49 1.06 2.49 -11.10
CA LYS A 49 1.56 3.26 -12.25
C LYS A 49 2.32 2.40 -13.25
N GLN A 50 2.98 1.34 -12.80
CA GLN A 50 3.60 0.37 -13.70
C GLN A 50 2.56 -0.49 -14.41
N ALA A 51 1.49 -0.89 -13.72
CA ALA A 51 0.39 -1.63 -14.31
C ALA A 51 -0.20 -0.92 -15.52
N GLU A 52 -0.45 0.39 -15.39
CA GLU A 52 -0.96 1.24 -16.48
C GLU A 52 -0.11 1.20 -17.76
N LYS A 53 1.18 0.84 -17.67
CA LYS A 53 2.14 0.89 -18.78
C LYS A 53 2.62 -0.47 -19.27
N LYS A 54 2.39 -1.55 -18.52
CA LYS A 54 3.06 -2.84 -18.74
C LYS A 54 2.10 -4.04 -18.73
N TRP A 55 0.87 -3.82 -19.17
CA TRP A 55 -0.11 -4.89 -19.35
C TRP A 55 0.45 -6.01 -20.24
N LYS A 56 0.23 -7.26 -19.82
CA LYS A 56 0.46 -8.46 -20.61
C LYS A 56 -0.86 -8.92 -21.20
N LEU A 57 -0.83 -9.42 -22.43
CA LEU A 57 -2.02 -9.94 -23.09
C LEU A 57 -2.16 -11.45 -22.85
N LEU A 58 -3.35 -11.88 -22.43
CA LEU A 58 -3.80 -13.26 -22.47
C LEU A 58 -4.83 -13.41 -23.60
N SER A 59 -4.63 -14.40 -24.47
CA SER A 59 -5.63 -14.79 -25.46
C SER A 59 -6.13 -16.20 -25.13
N PHE A 60 -7.45 -16.36 -25.01
CA PHE A 60 -8.07 -17.63 -24.63
C PHE A 60 -9.47 -17.73 -25.23
N GLU A 61 -9.74 -18.80 -25.99
CA GLU A 61 -11.07 -19.09 -26.58
C GLU A 61 -11.73 -17.87 -27.27
N GLY A 62 -10.94 -17.08 -28.01
CA GLY A 62 -11.41 -15.88 -28.72
C GLY A 62 -11.44 -14.59 -27.89
N TYR A 63 -11.33 -14.68 -26.57
CA TYR A 63 -11.20 -13.53 -25.68
C TYR A 63 -9.76 -13.01 -25.64
N LYS A 64 -9.64 -11.69 -25.45
CA LYS A 64 -8.39 -10.98 -25.25
C LYS A 64 -8.49 -10.19 -23.96
N VAL A 65 -7.70 -10.59 -22.96
CA VAL A 65 -7.70 -9.94 -21.65
C VAL A 65 -6.31 -9.45 -21.29
N ASN A 66 -6.24 -8.19 -20.87
CA ASN A 66 -5.02 -7.62 -20.33
C ASN A 66 -4.89 -7.99 -18.86
N TYR A 67 -3.70 -8.41 -18.44
CA TYR A 67 -3.40 -8.68 -17.04
C TYR A 67 -2.04 -8.09 -16.63
N PHE A 68 -1.92 -7.76 -15.35
CA PHE A 68 -0.69 -7.25 -14.75
C PHE A 68 -0.49 -7.84 -13.36
N PHE A 69 0.73 -8.22 -13.03
CA PHE A 69 1.07 -8.77 -11.72
C PHE A 69 1.57 -7.64 -10.81
N LEU A 70 0.84 -7.35 -9.73
CA LEU A 70 1.12 -6.20 -8.88
C LEU A 70 2.17 -6.47 -7.80
N ASN A 71 2.11 -7.62 -7.15
CA ASN A 71 3.04 -7.98 -6.08
C ASN A 71 3.06 -9.49 -5.83
N ASN A 72 4.19 -9.97 -5.34
CA ASN A 72 4.32 -11.26 -4.67
C ASN A 72 4.41 -11.05 -3.15
N SER A 73 3.78 -11.95 -2.42
CA SER A 73 4.21 -12.31 -1.07
C SER A 73 4.74 -13.73 -1.15
N TYR A 74 6.02 -13.89 -0.80
CA TYR A 74 6.60 -15.20 -0.60
C TYR A 74 5.95 -15.84 0.62
N LYS A 75 5.48 -17.08 0.48
CA LYS A 75 5.14 -17.94 1.60
C LYS A 75 6.31 -18.91 1.80
N GLU A 76 6.66 -19.12 3.06
CA GLU A 76 7.73 -20.02 3.46
C GLU A 76 7.58 -21.39 2.81
N THR A 77 8.71 -21.97 2.39
CA THR A 77 8.80 -23.28 1.74
C THR A 77 8.06 -24.33 2.57
N ASP A 78 7.20 -25.12 1.93
CA ASP A 78 6.46 -26.16 2.62
C ASP A 78 7.39 -27.30 3.12
N SER A 79 6.83 -28.24 3.87
CA SER A 79 7.58 -29.41 4.37
C SER A 79 8.16 -30.31 3.27
N ASN A 80 7.80 -30.07 2.01
CA ASN A 80 8.27 -30.80 0.83
C ASN A 80 9.33 -30.02 0.03
N GLY A 81 9.77 -28.84 0.51
CA GLY A 81 10.78 -28.04 -0.19
C GLY A 81 10.21 -27.21 -1.34
N VAL A 82 8.88 -27.01 -1.39
CA VAL A 82 8.23 -26.24 -2.46
C VAL A 82 7.96 -24.80 -2.01
N ASP A 83 8.50 -23.85 -2.76
CA ASP A 83 8.22 -22.43 -2.56
C ASP A 83 6.80 -22.08 -3.02
N SER A 84 6.03 -21.48 -2.12
CA SER A 84 4.66 -21.04 -2.40
C SER A 84 4.65 -19.53 -2.65
N PHE A 85 4.10 -19.12 -3.79
CA PHE A 85 3.95 -17.71 -4.13
C PHE A 85 2.49 -17.30 -4.08
N THR A 86 2.19 -16.27 -3.29
CA THR A 86 0.90 -15.60 -3.30
C THR A 86 1.01 -14.21 -3.91
N GLY A 87 -0.09 -13.66 -4.44
CA GLY A 87 0.00 -12.31 -5.00
C GLY A 87 -1.30 -11.66 -5.44
N THR A 88 -1.16 -10.48 -6.03
CA THR A 88 -2.29 -9.74 -6.59
C THR A 88 -2.12 -9.57 -8.09
N VAL A 89 -3.18 -9.84 -8.84
CA VAL A 89 -3.25 -9.65 -10.29
C VAL A 89 -4.31 -8.60 -10.61
N LEU A 90 -3.96 -7.66 -11.48
CA LEU A 90 -4.95 -6.86 -12.19
C LEU A 90 -5.33 -7.56 -13.46
N MET A 91 -6.61 -7.58 -13.78
CA MET A 91 -7.13 -8.21 -14.98
C MET A 91 -8.29 -7.38 -15.51
N ASP A 92 -8.20 -6.90 -16.75
CA ASP A 92 -9.28 -6.13 -17.37
C ASP A 92 -10.41 -7.06 -17.83
N ILE A 93 -11.12 -7.63 -16.86
CA ILE A 93 -12.24 -8.55 -17.04
C ILE A 93 -13.51 -7.90 -16.51
N ASP A 94 -14.58 -7.98 -17.29
CA ASP A 94 -15.91 -7.55 -16.89
C ASP A 94 -16.78 -8.78 -16.60
N LYS A 95 -17.25 -8.89 -15.36
CA LYS A 95 -18.12 -9.98 -14.87
C LYS A 95 -19.42 -10.12 -15.67
N ASN A 96 -19.86 -9.06 -16.33
CA ASN A 96 -21.08 -9.07 -17.14
C ASN A 96 -20.83 -9.65 -18.55
N THR A 97 -19.57 -9.72 -18.98
CA THR A 97 -19.19 -10.16 -20.34
C THR A 97 -18.59 -11.56 -20.37
N ILE A 98 -17.89 -11.95 -19.32
CA ILE A 98 -17.21 -13.25 -19.23
C ILE A 98 -17.88 -14.06 -18.13
N ASP A 99 -18.38 -15.24 -18.50
CA ASP A 99 -18.96 -16.17 -17.54
C ASP A 99 -17.91 -16.66 -16.52
N SER A 100 -18.39 -17.10 -15.37
CA SER A 100 -17.54 -17.47 -14.24
C SER A 100 -16.57 -18.60 -14.57
N LEU A 101 -16.97 -19.59 -15.37
CA LEU A 101 -16.13 -20.74 -15.72
C LEU A 101 -14.99 -20.31 -16.64
N THR A 102 -15.29 -19.53 -17.68
CA THR A 102 -14.29 -18.95 -18.58
C THR A 102 -13.30 -18.07 -17.79
N GLY A 103 -13.82 -17.24 -16.89
CA GLY A 103 -13.00 -16.44 -15.98
C GLY A 103 -12.03 -17.27 -15.14
N ILE A 104 -12.53 -18.35 -14.51
CA ILE A 104 -11.72 -19.28 -13.71
C ILE A 104 -10.60 -19.90 -14.56
N LYS A 105 -10.90 -20.35 -15.79
CA LYS A 105 -9.88 -20.93 -16.69
C LYS A 105 -8.80 -19.91 -17.04
N MET A 106 -9.17 -18.65 -17.31
CA MET A 106 -8.20 -17.58 -17.55
C MET A 106 -7.32 -17.32 -16.33
N CYS A 107 -7.92 -17.25 -15.13
CA CYS A 107 -7.20 -17.12 -13.87
C CYS A 107 -6.21 -18.28 -13.67
N TYR A 108 -6.60 -19.52 -13.96
CA TYR A 108 -5.72 -20.68 -13.90
C TYR A 108 -4.54 -20.59 -14.87
N LEU A 109 -4.75 -20.10 -16.09
CA LEU A 109 -3.67 -19.89 -17.07
C LEU A 109 -2.69 -18.80 -16.59
N ILE A 110 -3.20 -17.72 -16.02
CA ILE A 110 -2.37 -16.63 -15.47
C ILE A 110 -1.54 -17.15 -14.29
N SER A 111 -2.16 -17.91 -13.37
CA SER A 111 -1.47 -18.45 -12.20
C SER A 111 -0.35 -19.40 -12.57
N LYS A 112 -0.55 -20.25 -13.59
CA LYS A 112 0.52 -21.07 -14.17
C LYS A 112 1.67 -20.22 -14.73
N LYS A 113 1.37 -19.21 -15.55
CA LYS A 113 2.39 -18.34 -16.15
C LYS A 113 3.20 -17.55 -15.12
N LEU A 114 2.58 -17.20 -14.00
CA LEU A 114 3.20 -16.41 -12.93
C LEU A 114 3.76 -17.25 -11.78
N GLY A 115 3.55 -18.58 -11.79
CA GLY A 115 3.96 -19.45 -10.69
C GLY A 115 3.18 -19.22 -9.39
N LEU A 116 1.96 -18.66 -9.46
CA LEU A 116 1.17 -18.34 -8.28
C LEU A 116 0.35 -19.54 -7.82
N GLU A 117 0.39 -19.79 -6.51
CA GLU A 117 -0.47 -20.77 -5.84
C GLU A 117 -1.78 -20.16 -5.38
N GLU A 118 -1.71 -18.95 -4.81
CA GLU A 118 -2.89 -18.23 -4.37
C GLU A 118 -2.81 -16.78 -4.86
N PHE A 119 -3.88 -16.25 -5.41
CA PHE A 119 -3.87 -14.86 -5.83
C PHE A 119 -5.25 -14.24 -5.87
N THR A 120 -5.28 -12.94 -5.63
CA THR A 120 -6.50 -12.14 -5.71
C THR A 120 -6.50 -11.33 -7.00
N VAL A 121 -7.66 -11.28 -7.66
CA VAL A 121 -7.84 -10.60 -8.93
C VAL A 121 -8.74 -9.38 -8.77
N PHE A 122 -8.24 -8.23 -9.23
CA PHE A 122 -9.01 -6.99 -9.31
C PHE A 122 -9.03 -6.46 -10.74
N ARG A 123 -10.10 -5.79 -11.14
CA ARG A 123 -10.18 -5.10 -12.44
C ARG A 123 -9.33 -3.85 -12.47
N THR A 124 -9.32 -3.10 -11.37
CA THR A 124 -8.66 -1.79 -11.31
C THR A 124 -7.76 -1.65 -10.10
N CYS A 125 -6.74 -0.81 -10.25
CA CYS A 125 -5.91 -0.36 -9.15
C CYS A 125 -6.70 0.32 -8.03
N GLN A 126 -7.76 1.05 -8.38
CA GLN A 126 -8.60 1.71 -7.38
C GLN A 126 -9.33 0.68 -6.50
N ALA A 127 -9.78 -0.45 -7.07
CA ALA A 127 -10.40 -1.53 -6.30
C ALA A 127 -9.38 -2.18 -5.35
N TYR A 128 -8.18 -2.47 -5.86
CA TYR A 128 -7.09 -2.98 -5.02
C TYR A 128 -6.73 -2.00 -3.88
N LYS A 129 -6.72 -0.69 -4.16
CA LYS A 129 -6.46 0.37 -3.15
C LYS A 129 -7.47 0.33 -2.01
N ILE A 130 -8.75 0.21 -2.34
CA ILE A 130 -9.84 0.14 -1.37
C ILE A 130 -9.67 -1.14 -0.55
N TYR A 131 -9.39 -2.27 -1.21
CA TYR A 131 -9.20 -3.56 -0.56
C TYR A 131 -8.06 -3.57 0.48
N ILE A 132 -6.89 -3.01 0.15
CA ILE A 132 -5.75 -2.96 1.09
C ILE A 132 -5.80 -1.81 2.08
N SER A 133 -6.84 -0.97 2.04
CA SER A 133 -6.96 0.13 2.98
C SER A 133 -7.17 -0.41 4.38
N SER A 134 -6.43 0.12 5.37
CA SER A 134 -6.49 -0.33 6.77
C SER A 134 -7.87 -0.17 7.42
N THR A 135 -8.75 0.64 6.84
CA THR A 135 -10.12 0.87 7.31
C THR A 135 -11.17 0.12 6.48
N GLY A 136 -10.76 -0.65 5.46
CA GLY A 136 -11.67 -1.16 4.43
C GLY A 136 -12.24 -0.05 3.54
N TYR A 137 -13.49 -0.21 3.09
CA TYR A 137 -14.23 0.82 2.34
C TYR A 137 -14.84 1.86 3.29
N LYS A 138 -14.82 3.13 2.89
CA LYS A 138 -15.27 4.25 3.74
C LYS A 138 -16.76 4.54 3.66
N ASN A 139 -17.39 4.13 2.57
CA ASN A 139 -18.80 4.37 2.28
C ASN A 139 -19.35 3.27 1.34
N GLU A 140 -20.66 3.27 1.14
CA GLU A 140 -21.34 2.27 0.30
C GLU A 140 -20.95 2.37 -1.19
N ASP A 141 -20.53 3.56 -1.66
CA ASP A 141 -20.05 3.74 -3.03
C ASP A 141 -18.72 3.00 -3.26
N GLU A 142 -17.74 3.14 -2.34
CA GLU A 142 -16.47 2.42 -2.39
C GLU A 142 -16.68 0.91 -2.26
N LYS A 143 -17.63 0.49 -1.43
CA LYS A 143 -18.01 -0.92 -1.27
C LYS A 143 -18.56 -1.50 -2.57
N THR A 144 -19.55 -0.82 -3.16
CA THR A 144 -20.15 -1.21 -4.44
C THR A 144 -19.09 -1.25 -5.54
N TYR A 145 -18.23 -0.23 -5.58
CA TYR A 145 -17.11 -0.19 -6.52
C TYR A 145 -16.17 -1.38 -6.35
N LEU A 146 -15.78 -1.71 -5.11
CA LEU A 146 -14.93 -2.86 -4.81
C LEU A 146 -15.60 -4.16 -5.25
N ILE A 147 -16.87 -4.39 -4.93
CA ILE A 147 -17.60 -5.62 -5.30
C ILE A 147 -17.66 -5.80 -6.83
N ASN A 148 -17.91 -4.72 -7.55
CA ASN A 148 -18.00 -4.74 -9.02
C ASN A 148 -16.64 -4.98 -9.69
N ASN A 149 -15.53 -4.62 -9.02
CA ASN A 149 -14.18 -4.71 -9.57
C ASN A 149 -13.31 -5.80 -8.91
N TYR A 150 -13.80 -6.50 -7.89
CA TYR A 150 -13.14 -7.67 -7.30
C TYR A 150 -13.60 -8.91 -8.03
N PHE A 151 -12.71 -9.61 -8.72
CA PHE A 151 -13.09 -10.79 -9.49
C PHE A 151 -13.14 -12.05 -8.62
N GLY A 152 -12.17 -12.21 -7.72
CA GLY A 152 -12.11 -13.35 -6.81
C GLY A 152 -10.72 -13.57 -6.23
N THR A 153 -10.63 -14.45 -5.24
CA THR A 153 -9.39 -15.07 -4.78
C THR A 153 -9.37 -16.51 -5.26
N TYR A 154 -8.27 -16.91 -5.87
CA TYR A 154 -8.11 -18.19 -6.51
C TYR A 154 -6.96 -18.94 -5.88
N ILE A 155 -7.20 -20.20 -5.54
CA ILE A 155 -6.17 -21.15 -5.15
C ILE A 155 -5.99 -22.10 -6.33
N ARG A 156 -4.80 -22.14 -6.88
CA ARG A 156 -4.43 -23.07 -7.94
C ARG A 156 -4.42 -24.48 -7.33
N PRO A 157 -5.21 -25.42 -7.86
CA PRO A 157 -5.12 -26.79 -7.40
C PRO A 157 -3.72 -27.32 -7.67
N LEU A 158 -3.07 -27.83 -6.62
CA LEU A 158 -1.82 -28.59 -6.74
C LEU A 158 -2.16 -29.82 -7.58
N LYS A 159 -1.66 -29.91 -8.81
CA LYS A 159 -1.74 -31.16 -9.54
C LYS A 159 -0.88 -32.17 -8.78
N LYS A 160 -1.48 -33.29 -8.39
CA LYS A 160 -0.74 -34.55 -8.33
C LYS A 160 -0.45 -34.89 -9.79
N ASP A 161 0.76 -34.60 -10.25
CA ASP A 161 1.26 -35.18 -11.49
C ASP A 161 1.37 -36.71 -11.36
#